data_AF-A0A9P0JTH7-F1
#
_entry.id   AF-A0A9P0JTH7-F1
#
_cell.length_a   1.000
_cell.length_b   1.000
_cell.length_c   1.000
_cell.angle_alpha   90.00
_cell.angle_beta   90.00
_cell.angle_gamma   90.00
#
_symmetry.space_group_name_H-M   'P 1'
#
loop_
_entity.id
_entity.type
_entity.pdbx_description
1 polymer ?
#
loop_
_entity_poly.entity_id
_entity_poly.type
_entity_poly.pdbx_seq_one_letter_code
_entity_poly.pdbx_strand_id
1 'polypeptide(L)'
;MQVEVYTTKNKKLGSITISENAKVKEIKKEVAKLCKVSVDRQSIRDDLKGKDIKDDAPITNLSSTRKIYVKDLGPQIGWNTVFLLEYAGPLVVYALVSIRPWILYGEKAAGTSLGSTARIALICWSAHYAKRILETLFVHRFSHGTMPIKNLFKNCGYYWGFCLYVAYHVNHPLYTSPPYWMQILGLAMFVVRKILFEKDVL
;
A
#
# COMPACT_ATOMS: atom_id res chain seq x y z
N MET A 1 28.99 -19.69 13.29
CA MET A 1 30.04 -18.79 12.77
C MET A 1 29.90 -17.39 13.37
N GLN A 2 30.98 -16.77 13.82
CA GLN A 2 30.98 -15.35 14.22
C GLN A 2 31.14 -14.44 13.00
N VAL A 3 30.29 -13.42 12.91
CA VAL A 3 30.25 -12.46 11.80
C VAL A 3 30.25 -11.04 12.38
N GLU A 4 31.09 -10.18 11.81
CA GLU A 4 31.17 -8.77 12.18
C GLU A 4 30.11 -7.95 11.45
N VAL A 5 29.39 -7.13 12.20
CA VAL A 5 28.32 -6.28 11.69
C VAL A 5 28.84 -4.85 11.58
N TYR A 6 28.77 -4.30 10.37
CA TYR A 6 29.14 -2.93 10.06
C TYR A 6 27.93 -2.14 9.57
N THR A 7 27.97 -0.82 9.72
CA THR A 7 27.06 0.09 9.00
C THR A 7 27.55 0.29 7.57
N THR A 8 26.69 0.74 6.66
CA THR A 8 27.11 1.19 5.32
C THR A 8 28.04 2.41 5.32
N LYS A 9 28.30 3.02 6.49
CA LYS A 9 29.31 4.07 6.69
C LYS A 9 30.64 3.51 7.22
N ASN A 10 30.83 2.19 7.14
CA ASN A 10 32.00 1.45 7.63
C ASN A 10 32.27 1.56 9.16
N LYS A 11 31.26 1.95 9.95
CA LYS A 11 31.33 1.90 11.42
C LYS A 11 30.95 0.51 11.92
N LYS A 12 31.80 -0.11 12.75
CA LYS A 12 31.52 -1.40 13.41
C LYS A 12 30.39 -1.24 14.44
N LEU A 13 29.40 -2.13 14.38
CA LEU A 13 28.28 -2.20 15.32
C LEU A 13 28.50 -3.29 16.39
N GLY A 14 29.15 -4.39 16.02
CA GLY A 14 29.41 -5.51 16.92
C GLY A 14 29.67 -6.80 16.15
N SER A 15 29.54 -7.93 16.84
CA SER A 15 29.60 -9.27 16.24
C SER A 15 28.37 -10.08 16.63
N ILE A 16 27.89 -10.90 15.70
CA ILE A 16 26.80 -11.86 15.91
C ILE A 16 27.29 -13.27 15.66
N THR A 17 26.64 -14.25 16.29
CA THR A 17 26.88 -15.68 16.02
C THR A 17 25.69 -16.24 15.27
N ILE A 18 25.92 -16.76 14.08
CA ILE A 18 24.88 -17.30 13.18
C ILE A 18 25.30 -18.63 12.57
N SER A 19 24.35 -19.47 12.16
CA SER A 19 24.61 -20.71 11.42
C SER A 19 25.09 -20.41 9.99
N GLU A 20 25.85 -21.32 9.37
CA GLU A 20 26.42 -21.12 8.02
C GLU A 20 25.33 -20.93 6.94
N ASN A 21 24.17 -21.57 7.11
CA ASN A 21 23.03 -21.47 6.19
C ASN A 21 21.90 -20.58 6.72
N ALA A 22 22.18 -19.66 7.66
CA ALA A 22 21.17 -18.74 8.18
C ALA A 22 20.58 -17.86 7.06
N LYS A 23 19.25 -17.71 7.05
CA LYS A 23 18.58 -16.78 6.12
C LYS A 23 18.79 -15.34 6.58
N VAL A 24 18.78 -14.39 5.65
CA VAL A 24 18.89 -12.96 5.95
C VAL A 24 17.88 -12.50 7.01
N LYS A 25 16.66 -13.04 7.01
CA LYS A 25 15.64 -12.74 8.03
C LYS A 25 16.08 -13.09 9.46
N GLU A 26 16.82 -14.18 9.66
CA GLU A 26 17.34 -14.59 10.97
C GLU A 26 18.49 -13.68 11.39
N ILE A 27 19.35 -13.33 10.44
CA ILE A 27 20.47 -12.40 10.65
C ILE A 27 19.95 -11.03 11.09
N LYS A 28 18.89 -10.52 10.43
CA LYS A 28 18.25 -9.25 10.82
C LYS A 28 17.69 -9.28 12.25
N LYS A 29 17.20 -10.43 12.74
CA LYS A 29 16.72 -10.57 14.14
C LYS A 29 17.86 -10.44 15.13
N GLU A 30 19.01 -11.05 14.87
CA GLU A 30 20.18 -10.93 15.74
C GLU A 30 20.79 -9.52 15.67
N VAL A 31 20.84 -8.92 14.47
CA VAL A 31 21.26 -7.53 14.28
C VAL A 31 20.33 -6.57 15.03
N ALA A 32 19.02 -6.82 15.05
CA ALA A 32 18.04 -6.01 15.80
C ALA A 32 18.25 -6.04 17.32
N LYS A 33 18.96 -7.05 17.85
CA LYS A 33 19.36 -7.07 19.27
C LYS A 33 20.58 -6.19 19.52
N LEU A 34 21.48 -6.09 18.54
CA LEU A 34 22.68 -5.25 18.61
C LEU A 34 22.40 -3.78 18.34
N CYS A 35 21.57 -3.48 17.34
CA CYS A 35 21.18 -2.12 16.99
C CYS A 35 19.69 -1.92 17.30
N LYS A 36 19.32 -0.77 17.88
CA LYS A 36 17.92 -0.40 18.21
C LYS A 36 17.06 -0.15 16.95
N VAL A 37 17.32 -0.84 15.84
CA VAL A 37 16.63 -0.73 14.55
C VAL A 37 15.79 -1.98 14.35
N SER A 38 14.50 -1.82 14.03
CA SER A 38 13.62 -2.97 13.79
C SER A 38 14.00 -3.76 12.54
N VAL A 39 13.66 -5.05 12.51
CA VAL A 39 13.97 -5.98 11.41
C VAL A 39 13.55 -5.42 10.05
N ASP A 40 12.35 -4.85 9.95
CA ASP A 40 11.80 -4.33 8.68
C ASP A 40 12.52 -3.09 8.16
N ARG A 41 13.18 -2.35 9.06
CA ARG A 41 13.97 -1.16 8.70
C ARG A 41 15.38 -1.50 8.27
N GLN A 42 15.82 -2.73 8.49
CA GLN A 42 17.18 -3.16 8.15
C GLN A 42 17.22 -3.69 6.72
N SER A 43 18.24 -3.27 5.98
CA SER A 43 18.68 -3.94 4.75
C SER A 43 20.10 -4.46 4.93
N ILE A 44 20.36 -5.69 4.50
CA ILE A 44 21.65 -6.35 4.62
C ILE A 44 22.33 -6.41 3.25
N ARG A 45 23.63 -6.13 3.24
CA ARG A 45 24.54 -6.24 2.10
C ARG A 45 25.76 -7.07 2.48
N ASP A 46 26.29 -7.80 1.51
CA ASP A 46 27.54 -8.55 1.63
C ASP A 46 28.77 -7.64 1.46
N ASP A 47 28.66 -6.59 0.66
CA ASP A 47 29.69 -5.58 0.44
C ASP A 47 29.17 -4.14 0.67
N LEU A 48 30.07 -3.20 0.97
CA LEU A 48 29.76 -1.78 1.15
C LEU A 48 29.02 -1.19 -0.06
N LYS A 49 29.43 -1.58 -1.27
CA LYS A 49 28.82 -1.16 -2.54
C LYS A 49 27.90 -2.23 -3.14
N GLY A 50 27.64 -3.31 -2.40
CA GLY A 50 26.78 -4.41 -2.81
C GLY A 50 25.30 -4.04 -2.90
N LYS A 51 24.53 -4.93 -3.53
CA LYS A 51 23.06 -4.82 -3.60
C LYS A 51 22.43 -5.33 -2.30
N ASP A 52 21.23 -4.83 -2.02
CA ASP A 52 20.43 -5.28 -0.90
C ASP A 52 19.96 -6.73 -1.12
N ILE A 53 20.23 -7.61 -0.15
CA ILE A 53 19.91 -9.04 -0.23
C ILE A 53 18.47 -9.28 0.26
N LYS A 54 17.72 -10.14 -0.44
CA LYS A 54 16.35 -10.52 -0.06
C LYS A 54 16.32 -11.35 1.22
N ASP A 55 15.24 -11.22 1.99
CA ASP A 55 15.08 -11.85 3.31
C ASP A 55 15.14 -13.38 3.30
N ASP A 56 14.68 -14.00 2.20
CA ASP A 56 14.63 -15.45 2.03
C ASP A 56 15.91 -16.05 1.47
N ALA A 57 16.85 -15.21 1.00
CA ALA A 57 18.10 -15.67 0.42
C ALA A 57 19.14 -15.96 1.53
N PRO A 58 19.98 -17.00 1.35
CA PRO A 58 21.19 -17.15 2.15
C PRO A 58 22.24 -16.10 1.73
N ILE A 59 23.18 -15.79 2.61
CA ILE A 59 24.30 -14.90 2.27
C ILE A 59 25.44 -15.75 1.71
N THR A 60 25.64 -15.69 0.39
CA THR A 60 26.61 -16.54 -0.34
C THR A 60 28.07 -16.30 0.03
N ASN A 61 28.43 -15.05 0.40
CA ASN A 61 29.82 -14.63 0.67
C ASN A 61 30.19 -14.65 2.16
N LEU A 62 29.35 -15.21 3.03
CA LEU A 62 29.50 -15.11 4.48
C LEU A 62 30.77 -15.82 4.99
N SER A 63 31.15 -16.92 4.34
CA SER A 63 32.28 -17.78 4.73
C SER A 63 33.66 -17.14 4.50
N SER A 64 33.77 -16.20 3.56
CA SER A 64 35.06 -15.65 3.11
C SER A 64 35.44 -14.37 3.84
N THR A 65 34.50 -13.43 4.00
CA THR A 65 34.78 -12.10 4.57
C THR A 65 34.38 -11.98 6.03
N ARG A 66 33.46 -12.82 6.53
CA ARG A 66 32.85 -12.74 7.87
C ARG A 66 32.34 -11.34 8.22
N LYS A 67 31.98 -10.54 7.22
CA LYS A 67 31.51 -9.15 7.38
C LYS A 67 30.16 -8.99 6.71
N ILE A 68 29.25 -8.28 7.37
CA ILE A 68 27.97 -7.86 6.81
C ILE A 68 27.77 -6.37 7.03
N TYR A 69 27.10 -5.73 6.07
CA TYR A 69 26.79 -4.31 6.12
C TYR A 69 25.30 -4.10 6.27
N VAL A 70 24.92 -3.31 7.27
CA VAL A 70 23.53 -3.01 7.62
C VAL A 70 23.25 -1.55 7.25
N LYS A 71 22.15 -1.38 6.52
CA LYS A 71 21.59 -0.07 6.14
C LYS A 71 20.25 0.11 6.83
N ASP A 72 20.04 1.26 7.44
CA ASP A 72 18.73 1.68 7.92
C ASP A 72 17.94 2.33 6.76
N LEU A 73 16.77 1.77 6.44
CA LEU A 73 15.87 2.23 5.39
C LEU A 73 14.99 3.42 5.85
N GLY A 74 15.04 3.79 7.13
CA GLY A 74 14.15 4.80 7.73
C GLY A 74 12.78 4.24 8.08
N PRO A 75 11.78 5.09 8.39
CA PRO A 75 10.45 4.64 8.76
C PRO A 75 9.75 3.82 7.66
N GLN A 76 9.28 2.64 8.05
CA GLN A 76 8.62 1.67 7.18
C GLN A 76 7.18 1.44 7.68
N ILE A 77 6.28 1.10 6.76
CA ILE A 77 4.89 0.72 7.06
C ILE A 77 4.54 -0.58 6.34
N GLY A 78 3.77 -1.44 7.00
CA GLY A 78 3.37 -2.73 6.44
C GLY A 78 2.41 -2.60 5.25
N TRP A 79 2.57 -3.45 4.24
CA TRP A 79 1.74 -3.39 3.02
C TRP A 79 0.23 -3.51 3.31
N ASN A 80 -0.16 -4.36 4.26
CA ASN A 80 -1.55 -4.43 4.74
C ASN A 80 -2.11 -3.04 5.07
N THR A 81 -1.42 -2.30 5.94
CA THR A 81 -1.86 -0.96 6.36
C THR A 81 -1.87 0.03 5.21
N VAL A 82 -0.91 -0.09 4.29
CA VAL A 82 -0.85 0.77 3.10
C VAL A 82 -2.09 0.59 2.24
N PHE A 83 -2.39 -0.65 1.84
CA PHE A 83 -3.54 -0.93 0.99
C PHE A 83 -4.86 -0.58 1.68
N LEU A 84 -4.97 -0.79 2.99
CA LEU A 84 -6.14 -0.37 3.75
C LEU A 84 -6.34 1.15 3.70
N LEU A 85 -5.29 1.95 3.94
CA LEU A 85 -5.39 3.41 3.90
C LEU A 85 -5.60 3.94 2.47
N GLU A 86 -4.95 3.32 1.49
CA GLU A 86 -5.09 3.64 0.07
C GLU A 86 -6.54 3.47 -0.39
N TYR A 87 -7.21 2.40 0.03
CA TYR A 87 -8.58 2.07 -0.39
C TYR A 87 -9.68 2.61 0.53
N ALA A 88 -9.40 2.84 1.81
CA ALA A 88 -10.35 3.48 2.72
C ALA A 88 -10.60 4.94 2.35
N GLY A 89 -9.58 5.66 1.89
CA GLY A 89 -9.72 7.06 1.49
C GLY A 89 -10.78 7.31 0.43
N PRO A 90 -10.75 6.61 -0.72
CA PRO A 90 -11.77 6.74 -1.74
C PRO A 90 -13.20 6.50 -1.22
N LEU A 91 -13.41 5.61 -0.25
CA LEU A 91 -14.73 5.44 0.37
C LEU A 91 -15.13 6.67 1.17
N VAL A 92 -14.23 7.16 2.03
CA VAL A 92 -14.47 8.33 2.89
C VAL A 92 -14.67 9.58 2.05
N VAL A 93 -13.80 9.83 1.08
CA VAL A 93 -13.86 11.00 0.19
C VAL A 93 -15.16 11.02 -0.60
N TYR A 94 -15.54 9.91 -1.23
CA TYR A 94 -16.79 9.86 -2.00
C TYR A 94 -18.01 10.06 -1.09
N ALA A 95 -18.05 9.40 0.07
CA ALA A 95 -19.13 9.57 1.05
C ALA A 95 -19.25 11.03 1.53
N LEU A 96 -18.13 11.70 1.79
CA LEU A 96 -18.11 13.11 2.19
C LEU A 96 -18.67 14.01 1.08
N VAL A 97 -18.28 13.80 -0.18
CA VAL A 97 -18.84 14.55 -1.32
C VAL A 97 -20.36 14.34 -1.44
N SER A 98 -20.81 13.09 -1.27
CA SER A 98 -22.24 12.74 -1.38
C SER A 98 -23.10 13.26 -0.22
N ILE A 99 -22.58 13.28 1.01
CA ILE A 99 -23.32 13.70 2.21
C ILE A 99 -23.24 15.21 2.42
N ARG A 100 -22.13 15.84 2.03
CA ARG A 100 -21.85 17.27 2.24
C ARG A 100 -21.52 17.99 0.93
N PRO A 101 -22.46 18.02 -0.04
CA PRO A 101 -22.25 18.68 -1.33
C PRO A 101 -21.91 20.17 -1.19
N TRP A 102 -22.38 20.84 -0.13
CA TRP A 102 -22.11 22.26 0.10
C TRP A 102 -20.63 22.61 0.26
N ILE A 103 -19.78 21.67 0.68
CA ILE A 103 -18.34 21.88 0.83
C ILE A 103 -17.67 22.14 -0.53
N LEU A 104 -18.18 21.52 -1.60
CA LEU A 104 -17.58 21.58 -2.92
C LEU A 104 -18.36 22.47 -3.90
N TYR A 105 -19.67 22.58 -3.73
CA TYR A 105 -20.55 23.29 -4.67
C TYR A 105 -21.23 24.54 -4.05
N GLY A 106 -20.89 24.89 -2.81
CA GLY A 106 -21.42 26.04 -2.08
C GLY A 106 -22.78 25.81 -1.40
N GLU A 107 -23.22 26.76 -0.58
CA GLU A 107 -24.41 26.62 0.29
C GLU A 107 -25.70 26.29 -0.47
N LYS A 108 -25.82 26.75 -1.73
CA LYS A 108 -26.98 26.46 -2.58
C LYS A 108 -27.14 24.96 -2.90
N ALA A 109 -26.08 24.17 -2.76
CA ALA A 109 -26.10 22.72 -2.94
C ALA A 109 -26.45 21.95 -1.65
N ALA A 110 -26.58 22.60 -0.50
CA ALA A 110 -26.83 21.92 0.78
C ALA A 110 -28.13 21.09 0.81
N GLY A 111 -29.11 21.45 -0.03
CA GLY A 111 -30.39 20.74 -0.15
C GLY A 111 -30.55 19.86 -1.40
N THR A 112 -29.52 19.76 -2.26
CA THR A 112 -29.64 19.01 -3.51
C THR A 112 -29.52 17.51 -3.28
N SER A 113 -30.51 16.74 -3.71
CA SER A 113 -30.45 15.28 -3.68
C SER A 113 -29.62 14.74 -4.84
N LEU A 114 -28.82 13.71 -4.58
CA LEU A 114 -28.13 12.95 -5.62
C LEU A 114 -29.12 12.39 -6.65
N GLY A 115 -28.87 12.67 -7.93
CA GLY A 115 -29.60 12.05 -9.03
C GLY A 115 -29.40 10.53 -9.08
N SER A 116 -30.29 9.81 -9.77
CA SER A 116 -30.26 8.34 -9.85
C SER A 116 -28.91 7.79 -10.34
N THR A 117 -28.32 8.42 -11.36
CA THR A 117 -26.99 8.04 -11.89
C THR A 117 -25.89 8.17 -10.83
N ALA A 118 -25.89 9.28 -10.07
CA ALA A 118 -24.92 9.53 -9.02
C ALA A 118 -25.05 8.53 -7.86
N ARG A 119 -26.29 8.13 -7.52
CA ARG A 119 -26.55 7.08 -6.53
C ARG A 119 -26.03 5.72 -6.99
N ILE A 120 -26.25 5.35 -8.26
CA ILE A 120 -25.70 4.11 -8.83
C ILE A 120 -24.18 4.14 -8.80
N ALA A 121 -23.56 5.26 -9.21
CA ALA A 121 -22.12 5.44 -9.18
C ALA A 121 -21.55 5.33 -7.76
N LEU A 122 -22.18 5.95 -6.76
CA LEU A 122 -21.83 5.84 -5.35
C LEU A 122 -21.86 4.39 -4.87
N ILE A 123 -22.92 3.64 -5.19
CA ILE A 123 -23.07 2.22 -4.80
C ILE A 123 -21.97 1.38 -5.46
N CYS A 124 -21.76 1.53 -6.77
CA CYS A 124 -20.72 0.80 -7.50
C CYS A 124 -19.32 1.10 -6.95
N TRP A 125 -19.02 2.39 -6.71
CA TRP A 125 -17.75 2.83 -6.13
C TRP A 125 -17.52 2.24 -4.74
N SER A 126 -18.55 2.34 -3.89
CA SER A 126 -18.50 1.82 -2.52
C SER A 126 -18.30 0.30 -2.52
N ALA A 127 -19.06 -0.42 -3.33
CA ALA A 127 -18.91 -1.87 -3.47
C ALA A 127 -17.54 -2.27 -4.02
N HIS A 128 -16.97 -1.49 -4.95
CA HIS A 128 -15.63 -1.74 -5.49
C HIS A 128 -14.56 -1.63 -4.41
N TYR A 129 -14.46 -0.50 -3.71
CA TYR A 129 -13.42 -0.28 -2.71
C TYR A 129 -13.65 -1.09 -1.43
N ALA A 130 -14.89 -1.36 -1.04
CA ALA A 130 -15.17 -2.29 0.06
C ALA A 130 -14.64 -3.70 -0.24
N LYS A 131 -14.85 -4.20 -1.47
CA LYS A 131 -14.25 -5.48 -1.89
C LYS A 131 -12.72 -5.43 -1.81
N ARG A 132 -12.07 -4.37 -2.31
CA ARG A 132 -10.60 -4.21 -2.24
C ARG A 132 -10.06 -4.22 -0.80
N ILE A 133 -10.79 -3.62 0.13
CA ILE A 133 -10.45 -3.66 1.56
C ILE A 133 -10.58 -5.08 2.11
N LEU A 134 -11.68 -5.78 1.82
CA LEU A 134 -11.89 -7.16 2.25
C LEU A 134 -10.84 -8.11 1.65
N GLU A 135 -10.51 -7.96 0.36
CA GLU A 135 -9.42 -8.69 -0.29
C GLU A 135 -8.09 -8.46 0.41
N THR A 136 -7.79 -7.21 0.78
CA THR A 136 -6.56 -6.86 1.50
C THR A 136 -6.51 -7.52 2.89
N LEU A 137 -7.65 -7.63 3.58
CA LEU A 137 -7.71 -8.22 4.92
C LEU A 137 -7.65 -9.76 4.90
N PHE A 138 -8.34 -10.39 3.95
CA PHE A 138 -8.63 -11.82 4.02
C PHE A 138 -7.98 -12.65 2.91
N VAL A 139 -7.66 -12.04 1.76
CA VAL A 139 -7.19 -12.77 0.57
C VAL A 139 -5.72 -12.53 0.31
N HIS A 140 -5.26 -11.28 0.39
CA HIS A 140 -3.89 -10.92 0.05
C HIS A 140 -2.89 -11.45 1.07
N ARG A 141 -1.87 -12.16 0.58
CA ARG A 141 -0.68 -12.54 1.36
C ARG A 141 0.52 -11.77 0.86
N PHE A 142 0.93 -10.74 1.60
CA PHE A 142 2.11 -9.97 1.26
C PHE A 142 3.38 -10.74 1.60
N SER A 143 4.20 -11.03 0.59
CA SER A 143 5.49 -11.70 0.75
C SER A 143 6.59 -10.76 1.23
N HIS A 144 6.52 -9.48 0.87
CA HIS A 144 7.39 -8.43 1.40
C HIS A 144 6.70 -7.72 2.56
N GLY A 145 7.43 -7.47 3.64
CA GLY A 145 6.83 -6.98 4.89
C GLY A 145 6.38 -5.53 4.83
N THR A 146 7.14 -4.63 4.19
CA THR A 146 6.94 -3.18 4.35
C THR A 146 7.31 -2.34 3.12
N MET A 147 6.90 -1.07 3.15
CA MET A 147 7.35 -0.02 2.23
C MET A 147 7.74 1.28 2.98
N PRO A 148 8.54 2.18 2.37
CA PRO A 148 8.87 3.47 2.97
C PRO A 148 7.63 4.36 3.14
N ILE A 149 7.48 4.98 4.31
CA ILE A 149 6.28 5.79 4.65
C ILE A 149 6.04 6.96 3.69
N LYS A 150 7.09 7.53 3.09
CA LYS A 150 6.95 8.64 2.14
C LYS A 150 6.14 8.24 0.90
N ASN A 151 6.17 6.97 0.52
CA ASN A 151 5.41 6.47 -0.63
C ASN A 151 3.91 6.35 -0.29
N LEU A 152 3.53 6.24 0.98
CA LEU A 152 2.14 6.17 1.42
C LEU A 152 1.40 7.43 1.01
N PHE A 153 1.98 8.60 1.25
CA PHE A 153 1.36 9.87 0.89
C PHE A 153 1.19 10.05 -0.62
N LYS A 154 2.11 9.52 -1.42
CA LYS A 154 1.99 9.55 -2.88
C LYS A 154 0.86 8.65 -3.36
N ASN A 155 0.80 7.42 -2.85
CA ASN A 155 -0.24 6.46 -3.20
C ASN A 155 -1.62 6.96 -2.75
N CYS A 156 -1.78 7.31 -1.47
CA CYS A 156 -3.03 7.86 -0.95
C CYS A 156 -3.43 9.13 -1.69
N GLY A 157 -2.50 10.08 -1.89
CA GLY A 157 -2.78 11.31 -2.62
C GLY A 157 -3.33 11.05 -4.03
N TYR A 158 -2.75 10.08 -4.75
CA TYR A 158 -3.23 9.68 -6.07
C TYR A 158 -4.67 9.13 -6.03
N TYR A 159 -4.94 8.12 -5.20
CA TYR A 159 -6.26 7.48 -5.14
C TYR A 159 -7.34 8.40 -4.56
N TRP A 160 -7.03 9.14 -3.51
CA TRP A 160 -7.96 10.02 -2.83
C TRP A 160 -8.27 11.23 -3.71
N GLY A 161 -7.25 11.81 -4.35
CA GLY A 161 -7.41 12.92 -5.29
C GLY A 161 -8.19 12.52 -6.54
N PHE A 162 -7.89 11.36 -7.12
CA PHE A 162 -8.66 10.83 -8.25
C PHE A 162 -10.12 10.55 -7.88
N CYS A 163 -10.34 9.99 -6.68
CA CYS A 163 -11.70 9.82 -6.14
C CYS A 163 -12.43 11.15 -6.01
N LEU A 164 -11.77 12.18 -5.45
CA LEU A 164 -12.35 13.51 -5.31
C LEU A 164 -12.72 14.09 -6.68
N TYR A 165 -11.84 13.96 -7.68
CA TYR A 165 -12.09 14.43 -9.04
C TYR A 165 -13.31 13.75 -9.67
N VAL A 166 -13.40 12.42 -9.62
CA VAL A 166 -14.55 11.67 -10.17
C VAL A 166 -15.83 12.02 -9.41
N ALA A 167 -15.79 11.98 -8.07
CA ALA A 167 -16.94 12.29 -7.23
C ALA A 167 -17.43 13.73 -7.45
N TYR A 168 -16.52 14.69 -7.64
CA TYR A 168 -16.87 16.08 -7.91
C TYR A 168 -17.73 16.22 -9.17
N HIS A 169 -17.37 15.54 -10.26
CA HIS A 169 -18.10 15.66 -11.53
C HIS A 169 -19.41 14.87 -11.52
N VAL A 170 -19.39 13.65 -11.01
CA VAL A 170 -20.57 12.76 -11.04
C VAL A 170 -21.66 13.21 -10.07
N ASN A 171 -21.29 13.80 -8.93
CA ASN A 171 -22.25 14.28 -7.93
C ASN A 171 -22.60 15.77 -8.10
N HIS A 172 -22.12 16.44 -9.15
CA HIS A 172 -22.37 17.86 -9.35
C HIS A 172 -23.89 18.12 -9.48
N PRO A 173 -24.47 19.15 -8.83
CA PRO A 173 -25.92 19.41 -8.90
C PRO A 173 -26.47 19.62 -10.30
N LEU A 174 -25.63 20.11 -11.21
CA LEU A 174 -25.94 20.31 -12.64
C LEU A 174 -25.60 19.10 -13.52
N TYR A 175 -25.36 17.93 -12.93
CA TYR A 175 -25.00 16.74 -13.70
C TYR A 175 -26.21 16.22 -14.49
N THR A 176 -26.10 16.28 -15.81
CA THR A 176 -27.10 15.71 -16.72
C THR A 176 -26.90 14.21 -16.83
N SER A 177 -27.89 13.44 -16.38
CA SER A 177 -27.84 11.99 -16.46
C SER A 177 -27.88 11.50 -17.92
N PRO A 178 -27.05 10.52 -18.29
CA PRO A 178 -27.11 9.92 -19.62
C PRO A 178 -28.42 9.12 -19.79
N PRO A 179 -28.80 8.77 -21.03
CA PRO A 179 -29.95 7.93 -21.30
C PRO A 179 -29.90 6.62 -20.50
N TYR A 180 -31.08 6.11 -20.11
CA TYR A 180 -31.19 4.94 -19.23
C TYR A 180 -30.44 3.70 -19.74
N TRP A 181 -30.45 3.45 -21.05
CA TRP A 181 -29.74 2.32 -21.65
C TRP A 181 -28.21 2.42 -21.48
N MET A 182 -27.63 3.63 -21.50
CA MET A 182 -26.21 3.83 -21.25
C MET A 182 -25.85 3.56 -19.78
N GLN A 183 -26.76 3.91 -18.85
CA GLN A 183 -26.59 3.59 -17.44
C GLN A 183 -26.61 2.07 -17.20
N ILE A 184 -27.55 1.35 -17.83
CA ILE A 184 -27.61 -0.11 -17.78
C ILE A 184 -26.35 -0.74 -18.38
N LEU A 185 -25.92 -0.27 -19.56
CA LEU A 185 -24.72 -0.77 -20.21
C LEU A 185 -23.48 -0.56 -19.33
N GLY A 186 -23.33 0.63 -18.74
CA GLY A 186 -22.26 0.94 -17.79
C GLY A 186 -22.27 0.03 -16.57
N LEU A 187 -23.45 -0.21 -15.99
CA LEU A 187 -23.62 -1.12 -14.85
C LEU A 187 -23.29 -2.58 -15.24
N ALA A 188 -23.74 -3.04 -16.39
CA ALA A 188 -23.44 -4.37 -16.90
C ALA A 188 -21.93 -4.56 -17.10
N MET A 189 -21.24 -3.59 -17.72
CA MET A 189 -19.78 -3.61 -17.86
C MET A 189 -19.07 -3.65 -16.49
N PHE A 190 -19.54 -2.87 -15.51
CA PHE A 190 -18.98 -2.89 -14.17
C PHE A 190 -19.11 -4.27 -13.51
N VAL A 191 -20.29 -4.90 -13.59
CA VAL A 191 -20.56 -6.22 -13.01
C VAL A 191 -19.73 -7.31 -13.72
N VAL A 192 -19.72 -7.30 -15.06
CA VAL A 192 -18.92 -8.25 -15.85
C VAL A 192 -17.45 -8.13 -15.50
N ARG A 193 -16.91 -6.90 -15.43
CA ARG A 193 -15.52 -6.68 -15.00
C ARG A 193 -15.27 -7.21 -13.59
N LYS A 194 -16.23 -7.07 -12.69
CA LYS A 194 -16.08 -7.52 -11.31
C LYS A 194 -16.02 -9.04 -11.19
N ILE A 195 -16.76 -9.76 -12.04
CA ILE A 195 -16.80 -11.23 -12.08
C ILE A 195 -15.60 -11.80 -12.85
N LEU A 196 -15.26 -11.23 -14.01
CA LEU A 196 -14.22 -11.79 -14.89
C LEU A 196 -12.80 -11.60 -14.34
N PHE A 197 -12.51 -10.45 -13.73
CA PHE A 197 -11.17 -10.12 -13.23
C PHE A 197 -10.99 -10.48 -11.76
N GLU A 198 -11.78 -11.43 -11.26
CA GLU A 198 -11.71 -11.93 -9.89
C GLU A 198 -10.46 -12.81 -9.62
N LYS A 199 -9.72 -13.19 -10.67
CA LYS A 199 -8.64 -14.19 -10.58
C LYS A 199 -7.20 -13.66 -10.56
N ASP A 200 -6.97 -12.36 -10.77
CA ASP A 200 -5.61 -11.87 -11.10
C ASP A 200 -4.88 -11.14 -9.97
N VAL A 201 -5.25 -11.35 -8.70
CA VAL A 201 -4.52 -10.79 -7.56
C VAL A 201 -4.29 -11.85 -6.47
N LEU A 202 -3.49 -12.86 -6.83
CA LEU A 202 -2.81 -13.77 -5.89
C LEU A 202 -1.30 -13.55 -6.00
#